data_AF-A0A3D8GWX1-F1
#
_entry.id   AF-A0A3D8GWX1-F1
#
_cell.length_a   1.000
_cell.length_b   1.000
_cell.length_c   1.000
_cell.angle_alpha   90.00
_cell.angle_beta   90.00
_cell.angle_gamma   90.00
#
_symmetry.space_group_name_H-M   'P 1'
#
loop_
_entity.id
_entity.type
_entity.pdbx_description
1 polymer ?
#
loop_
_entity_poly.entity_id
_entity_poly.type
_entity_poly.pdbx_seq_one_letter_code
_entity_poly.pdbx_strand_id
1 'polypeptide(L)'
;MLSWIRGFKSPFSLLEFKKRIENFSVDNEKVKRLNTLLEDIYRVGIIGNYNPYLKSHRWQHKSDERVIIDEGWLFVIHNGLNTALSVTKAKKEKNQTDLYNYDSTALKPNEIYDAVVTRIYPNRVIVDIHDNGMKYKGSIHISKVTNRFVRDINEYFNIGKQVTVKVLNYDSLHRSWVLENQTLITN
;
A
#
# COMPACT_ATOMS: atom_id res chain seq x y z
N MET A 1 -7.90 -20.94 22.23
CA MET A 1 -6.66 -20.87 21.41
C MET A 1 -6.53 -19.61 20.54
N LEU A 2 -7.57 -18.77 20.38
CA LEU A 2 -7.51 -17.52 19.58
C LEU A 2 -7.91 -16.26 20.38
N SER A 3 -7.58 -16.21 21.68
CA SER A 3 -8.01 -15.10 22.56
C SER A 3 -7.53 -13.72 22.12
N TRP A 4 -6.39 -13.66 21.43
CA TRP A 4 -5.74 -12.42 20.99
C TRP A 4 -6.44 -11.72 19.82
N ILE A 5 -7.11 -12.47 18.92
CA ILE A 5 -7.85 -11.90 17.77
C ILE A 5 -9.29 -11.52 18.12
N ARG A 6 -9.85 -12.13 19.16
CA ARG A 6 -11.22 -11.84 19.59
C ARG A 6 -11.35 -10.39 20.05
N GLY A 7 -12.40 -9.71 19.60
CA GLY A 7 -12.65 -8.30 19.89
C GLY A 7 -11.70 -7.33 19.16
N PHE A 8 -10.80 -7.82 18.29
CA PHE A 8 -9.85 -6.97 17.60
C PHE A 8 -10.49 -6.26 16.40
N LYS A 9 -9.86 -5.17 15.96
CA LYS A 9 -10.34 -4.39 14.83
C LYS A 9 -9.97 -5.04 13.49
N SER A 10 -10.74 -4.76 12.45
CA SER A 10 -10.43 -5.13 11.07
C SER A 10 -10.79 -3.97 10.10
N PRO A 11 -9.92 -3.59 9.15
CA PRO A 11 -8.55 -4.09 8.93
C PRO A 11 -7.54 -3.56 9.98
N PHE A 12 -6.32 -4.11 10.00
CA PHE A 12 -5.25 -3.74 10.93
C PHE A 12 -3.83 -3.94 10.35
N SER A 13 -2.83 -3.26 10.90
CA SER A 13 -1.42 -3.38 10.47
C SER A 13 -0.61 -4.37 11.32
N LEU A 14 0.59 -4.76 10.84
CA LEU A 14 1.50 -5.64 11.58
C LEU A 14 1.87 -5.05 12.95
N LEU A 15 2.17 -3.75 13.02
CA LEU A 15 2.51 -3.08 14.27
C LEU A 15 1.35 -3.07 15.27
N GLU A 16 0.13 -2.81 14.81
CA GLU A 16 -1.06 -2.85 15.66
C GLU A 16 -1.30 -4.25 16.22
N PHE A 17 -1.08 -5.26 15.39
CA PHE A 17 -1.22 -6.65 15.77
C PHE A 17 -0.12 -7.11 16.73
N LYS A 18 1.12 -6.67 16.51
CA LYS A 18 2.25 -6.91 17.42
C LYS A 18 1.96 -6.31 18.80
N LYS A 19 1.57 -5.03 18.86
CA LYS A 19 1.15 -4.35 20.11
C LYS A 19 0.01 -5.10 20.80
N ARG A 20 -0.96 -5.60 20.02
CA ARG A 20 -2.06 -6.41 20.55
C ARG A 20 -1.54 -7.71 21.16
N ILE A 21 -0.64 -8.43 20.50
CA ILE A 21 -0.11 -9.71 21.01
C ILE A 21 0.77 -9.50 22.25
N GLU A 22 1.58 -8.45 22.28
CA GLU A 22 2.41 -8.06 23.43
C GLU A 22 1.53 -7.85 24.68
N ASN A 23 0.37 -7.22 24.54
CA ASN A 23 -0.57 -7.03 25.66
C ASN A 23 -1.18 -8.35 26.19
N PHE A 24 -1.16 -9.43 25.41
CA PHE A 24 -1.76 -10.72 25.78
C PHE A 24 -0.73 -11.79 26.13
N SER A 25 0.54 -11.58 25.78
CA SER A 25 1.60 -12.57 25.98
C SER A 25 2.51 -12.10 27.11
N VAL A 26 2.49 -12.81 28.24
CA VAL A 26 3.52 -12.69 29.28
C VAL A 26 4.89 -13.16 28.76
N ASP A 27 4.89 -13.90 27.64
CA ASP A 27 6.04 -14.63 27.11
C ASP A 27 6.48 -14.15 25.73
N ASN A 28 7.76 -13.79 25.60
CA ASN A 28 8.39 -13.22 24.39
C ASN A 28 8.49 -14.24 23.23
N GLU A 29 8.26 -15.54 23.47
CA GLU A 29 8.41 -16.56 22.45
C GLU A 29 7.35 -16.46 21.33
N LYS A 30 6.14 -15.99 21.63
CA LYS A 30 5.07 -15.82 20.64
C LYS A 30 5.33 -14.66 19.69
N VAL A 31 5.99 -13.60 20.16
CA VAL A 31 6.39 -12.47 19.31
C VAL A 31 7.45 -12.91 18.29
N LYS A 32 8.34 -13.85 18.67
CA LYS A 32 9.35 -14.41 17.76
C LYS A 32 8.76 -15.24 16.62
N ARG A 33 7.55 -15.80 16.79
CA ARG A 33 6.86 -16.63 15.77
C ARG A 33 5.70 -15.90 15.08
N LEU A 34 5.64 -14.57 15.18
CA LEU A 34 4.53 -13.76 14.66
C LEU A 34 4.30 -13.97 13.16
N ASN A 35 5.37 -14.01 12.37
CA ASN A 35 5.27 -14.17 10.91
C ASN A 35 4.73 -15.55 10.54
N THR A 36 5.25 -16.61 11.16
CA THR A 36 4.76 -17.99 10.97
C THR A 36 3.30 -18.11 11.39
N LEU A 37 2.92 -17.48 12.51
CA LEU A 37 1.52 -17.45 12.94
C LEU A 37 0.63 -16.80 11.89
N LEU A 38 1.03 -15.64 11.34
CA LEU A 38 0.30 -14.93 10.28
C LEU A 38 0.15 -15.78 9.02
N GLU A 39 1.21 -16.46 8.59
CA GLU A 39 1.18 -17.40 7.47
C GLU A 39 0.18 -18.54 7.72
N ASP A 40 0.21 -19.14 8.91
CA ASP A 40 -0.70 -20.22 9.29
C ASP A 40 -2.16 -19.78 9.26
N ILE A 41 -2.49 -18.63 9.86
CA ILE A 41 -3.88 -18.15 9.90
C ILE A 41 -4.35 -17.62 8.54
N TYR A 42 -3.43 -17.14 7.69
CA TYR A 42 -3.73 -16.80 6.30
C TYR A 42 -4.03 -18.04 5.47
N ARG A 43 -3.23 -19.11 5.61
CA ARG A 43 -3.43 -20.39 4.93
C ARG A 43 -4.79 -21.02 5.27
N VAL A 44 -5.23 -20.88 6.52
CA VAL A 44 -6.55 -21.35 6.99
C VAL A 44 -7.68 -20.43 6.51
N GLY A 45 -7.39 -19.22 6.03
CA GLY A 45 -8.38 -18.26 5.54
C GLY A 45 -9.06 -17.44 6.65
N ILE A 46 -8.48 -17.40 7.86
CA ILE A 46 -8.97 -16.56 8.95
C ILE A 46 -8.72 -15.08 8.64
N ILE A 47 -7.55 -14.79 8.08
CA ILE A 47 -7.16 -13.46 7.61
C ILE A 47 -6.89 -13.46 6.11
N GLY A 48 -7.00 -12.29 5.50
CA GLY A 48 -6.53 -11.98 4.16
C GLY A 48 -5.71 -10.68 4.18
N ASN A 49 -5.21 -10.29 3.02
CA ASN A 49 -4.60 -8.97 2.85
C ASN A 49 -5.59 -8.01 2.18
N TYR A 50 -5.55 -6.75 2.60
CA TYR A 50 -6.32 -5.67 2.05
C TYR A 50 -5.40 -4.50 1.72
N ASN A 51 -5.40 -4.09 0.45
CA ASN A 51 -4.70 -2.88 0.04
C ASN A 51 -5.66 -1.69 0.11
N PRO A 52 -5.45 -0.74 1.03
CA PRO A 52 -6.37 0.40 1.21
C PRO A 52 -6.34 1.35 0.01
N TYR A 53 -5.20 1.45 -0.69
CA TYR A 53 -5.04 2.28 -1.87
C TYR A 53 -5.81 1.69 -3.05
N LEU A 54 -5.51 0.44 -3.41
CA LEU A 54 -6.14 -0.26 -4.54
C LEU A 54 -7.58 -0.69 -4.26
N LYS A 55 -8.01 -0.66 -2.98
CA LYS A 55 -9.27 -1.27 -2.49
C LYS A 55 -9.39 -2.74 -2.91
N SER A 56 -8.27 -3.45 -2.96
CA SER A 56 -8.19 -4.84 -3.39
C SER A 56 -7.98 -5.76 -2.20
N HIS A 57 -8.55 -6.96 -2.27
CA HIS A 57 -8.38 -8.00 -1.28
C HIS A 57 -7.64 -9.19 -1.88
N ARG A 58 -6.78 -9.84 -1.09
CA ARG A 58 -6.10 -11.09 -1.43
C ARG A 58 -6.43 -12.15 -0.39
N TRP A 59 -6.71 -13.36 -0.87
CA TRP A 59 -7.13 -14.49 -0.04
C TRP A 59 -6.56 -15.80 -0.56
N GLN A 60 -6.16 -16.69 0.34
CA GLN A 60 -5.69 -18.04 -0.03
C GLN A 60 -6.63 -18.80 -0.96
N HIS A 61 -7.94 -18.76 -0.67
CA HIS A 61 -8.96 -19.45 -1.49
C HIS A 61 -9.20 -18.80 -2.87
N LYS A 62 -8.52 -17.68 -3.17
CA LYS A 62 -8.47 -17.04 -4.49
C LYS A 62 -7.12 -17.25 -5.19
N SER A 63 -6.39 -18.29 -4.80
CA SER A 63 -5.06 -18.64 -5.32
C SER A 63 -3.95 -17.64 -4.99
N ASP A 64 -4.17 -16.77 -3.99
CA ASP A 64 -3.09 -15.97 -3.42
C ASP A 64 -2.38 -16.78 -2.34
N GLU A 65 -1.30 -17.48 -2.67
CA GLU A 65 -0.74 -18.54 -1.80
C GLU A 65 0.01 -18.07 -0.55
N ARG A 66 0.34 -16.78 -0.47
CA ARG A 66 1.16 -16.21 0.60
C ARG A 66 0.54 -14.93 1.13
N VAL A 67 0.62 -14.81 2.45
CA VAL A 67 0.36 -13.56 3.13
C VAL A 67 1.42 -12.54 2.73
N ILE A 68 1.00 -11.32 2.44
CA ILE A 68 1.91 -10.19 2.34
C ILE A 68 2.06 -9.61 3.75
N ILE A 69 3.29 -9.61 4.27
CA ILE A 69 3.63 -8.97 5.54
C ILE A 69 4.41 -7.72 5.19
N ASP A 70 3.66 -6.65 5.03
CA ASP A 70 4.17 -5.41 4.46
C ASP A 70 3.26 -4.25 4.85
N GLU A 71 3.77 -3.03 4.92
CA GLU A 71 3.02 -1.91 5.48
C GLU A 71 2.06 -1.25 4.47
N GLY A 72 2.22 -1.50 3.17
CA GLY A 72 1.26 -1.16 2.12
C GLY A 72 0.03 -2.08 2.10
N TRP A 73 0.07 -3.16 2.88
CA TRP A 73 -1.00 -4.15 2.98
C TRP A 73 -1.47 -4.32 4.42
N LEU A 74 -2.75 -4.11 4.64
CA LEU A 74 -3.37 -4.40 5.93
C LEU A 74 -3.82 -5.85 5.97
N PHE A 75 -3.93 -6.41 7.18
CA PHE A 75 -4.62 -7.67 7.40
C PHE A 75 -6.11 -7.40 7.58
N VAL A 76 -6.95 -8.28 7.06
CA VAL A 76 -8.40 -8.22 7.20
C VAL A 76 -8.91 -9.56 7.69
N ILE A 77 -9.75 -9.55 8.72
CA ILE A 77 -10.42 -10.76 9.21
C ILE A 77 -11.53 -11.13 8.23
N HIS A 78 -11.64 -12.43 7.90
CA HIS A 78 -12.69 -12.92 7.02
C HIS A 78 -14.07 -12.58 7.57
N ASN A 79 -14.94 -12.02 6.73
CA ASN A 79 -16.24 -11.50 7.17
C ASN A 79 -17.12 -12.55 7.85
N GLY A 80 -17.01 -13.82 7.43
CA GLY A 80 -17.73 -14.94 8.05
C GLY A 80 -17.35 -15.22 9.51
N LEU A 81 -16.22 -14.69 9.97
CA LEU A 81 -15.74 -14.84 11.35
C LEU A 81 -16.07 -13.64 12.23
N ASN A 82 -16.63 -12.55 11.66
CA ASN A 82 -16.86 -11.31 12.40
C ASN A 82 -17.73 -11.50 13.64
N THR A 83 -18.81 -12.28 13.53
CA THR A 83 -19.72 -12.56 14.65
C THR A 83 -19.03 -13.42 15.71
N ALA A 84 -18.39 -14.52 15.29
CA ALA A 84 -17.74 -15.46 16.21
C ALA A 84 -16.56 -14.85 16.97
N LEU A 85 -15.81 -13.96 16.31
CA LEU A 85 -14.65 -13.28 16.89
C LEU A 85 -15.00 -11.91 17.49
N SER A 86 -16.26 -11.48 17.44
CA SER A 86 -16.69 -10.16 17.92
C SER A 86 -15.86 -9.03 17.30
N VAL A 87 -15.56 -9.13 16.00
CA VAL A 87 -14.69 -8.21 15.28
C VAL A 87 -15.31 -6.81 15.29
N THR A 88 -14.52 -5.83 15.73
CA THR A 88 -14.93 -4.44 15.63
C THR A 88 -14.52 -3.92 14.24
N LYS A 89 -15.44 -3.22 13.56
CA LYS A 89 -15.01 -2.44 12.40
C LYS A 89 -14.04 -1.39 12.93
N ALA A 90 -12.84 -1.31 12.36
CA ALA A 90 -11.95 -0.19 12.65
C ALA A 90 -12.76 1.09 12.45
N LYS A 91 -12.81 1.96 13.49
CA LYS A 91 -13.45 3.26 13.34
C LYS A 91 -12.80 3.91 12.12
N LYS A 92 -13.60 4.39 11.17
CA LYS A 92 -13.14 5.39 10.20
C LYS A 92 -12.74 6.60 11.03
N GLU A 93 -11.51 6.65 11.52
CA GLU A 93 -11.02 7.85 12.18
C GLU A 93 -11.17 8.97 11.17
N LYS A 94 -11.89 10.02 11.59
CA LYS A 94 -12.10 11.24 10.80
C LYS A 94 -10.78 11.93 10.44
N ASN A 95 -9.66 11.48 11.02
CA ASN A 95 -8.32 11.89 10.65
C ASN A 95 -7.82 10.96 9.55
N GLN A 96 -8.08 11.37 8.33
CA GLN A 96 -7.50 10.83 7.10
C GLN A 96 -5.96 10.94 7.07
N THR A 97 -5.31 11.36 8.16
CA THR A 97 -3.88 11.67 8.28
C THR A 97 -3.11 10.64 9.13
N ASP A 98 -3.74 9.90 10.04
CA ASP A 98 -3.02 9.04 10.99
C ASP A 98 -2.86 7.57 10.52
N LEU A 99 -3.52 7.21 9.41
CA LEU A 99 -3.36 5.91 8.74
C LEU A 99 -2.17 5.87 7.75
N TYR A 100 -1.40 6.97 7.63
CA TYR A 100 -0.35 7.16 6.61
C TYR A 100 1.09 6.98 7.12
N ASN A 101 1.29 6.56 8.38
CA ASN A 101 2.63 6.34 8.95
C ASN A 101 2.92 4.85 9.19
N TYR A 102 2.73 4.00 8.18
CA TYR A 102 3.24 2.62 8.22
C TYR A 102 3.85 2.29 6.84
N ASP A 103 5.13 1.93 6.86
CA ASP A 103 6.20 2.03 5.86
C ASP A 103 6.81 0.68 5.41
N SER A 104 6.37 0.09 4.31
CA SER A 104 7.09 -0.82 3.41
C SER A 104 6.08 -1.36 2.37
N THR A 105 6.51 -1.71 1.14
CA THR A 105 5.80 -2.14 -0.11
C THR A 105 4.56 -1.40 -0.65
N ALA A 106 4.23 -0.20 -0.17
CA ALA A 106 3.58 0.79 -1.03
C ALA A 106 4.52 1.97 -1.25
N LEU A 107 4.46 2.59 -2.43
CA LEU A 107 5.20 3.82 -2.70
C LEU A 107 4.84 4.85 -1.63
N LYS A 108 5.84 5.34 -0.90
CA LYS A 108 5.60 6.27 0.19
C LYS A 108 5.35 7.67 -0.35
N PRO A 109 4.29 8.34 0.10
CA PRO A 109 4.08 9.75 -0.21
C PRO A 109 5.31 10.59 0.18
N ASN A 110 5.62 11.57 -0.66
CA ASN A 110 6.78 12.45 -0.59
C ASN A 110 8.16 11.81 -0.79
N GLU A 111 8.25 10.50 -0.99
CA GLU A 111 9.50 9.85 -1.40
C GLU A 111 9.71 9.94 -2.92
N ILE A 112 10.97 9.74 -3.32
CA ILE A 112 11.45 9.84 -4.69
C ILE A 112 11.75 8.43 -5.20
N TYR A 113 11.30 8.12 -6.41
CA TYR A 113 11.51 6.84 -7.07
C TYR A 113 11.93 7.05 -8.52
N ASP A 114 12.57 6.05 -9.09
CA ASP A 114 12.83 5.98 -10.52
C ASP A 114 11.65 5.36 -11.25
N ALA A 115 11.25 5.99 -12.36
CA ALA A 115 10.14 5.56 -13.18
C ALA A 115 10.53 5.51 -14.65
N VAL A 116 9.90 4.61 -15.40
CA VAL A 116 10.06 4.49 -16.85
C VAL A 116 8.78 4.97 -17.52
N VAL A 117 8.91 5.92 -18.46
CA VAL A 117 7.77 6.42 -19.24
C VAL A 117 7.22 5.31 -20.13
N THR A 118 5.93 5.01 -20.01
CA THR A 118 5.29 3.96 -20.81
C THR A 118 4.31 4.50 -21.83
N ARG A 119 3.62 5.60 -21.52
CA ARG A 119 2.70 6.28 -22.45
C ARG A 119 2.70 7.78 -22.22
N ILE A 120 2.50 8.53 -23.28
CA ILE A 120 2.41 9.99 -23.25
C ILE A 120 1.07 10.40 -23.84
N TYR A 121 0.32 11.22 -23.11
CA TYR A 121 -0.89 11.91 -23.56
C TYR A 121 -0.65 13.43 -23.47
N PRO A 122 -1.39 14.25 -24.22
CA PRO A 122 -1.18 15.70 -24.24
C PRO A 122 -1.20 16.37 -22.85
N ASN A 123 -2.01 15.86 -21.92
CA ASN A 123 -2.18 16.42 -20.58
C ASN A 123 -1.55 15.57 -19.46
N ARG A 124 -0.99 14.40 -19.78
CA ARG A 124 -0.57 13.42 -18.76
C ARG A 124 0.46 12.44 -19.30
N VAL A 125 1.46 12.13 -18.48
CA VAL A 125 2.44 11.07 -18.74
C VAL A 125 2.14 9.89 -17.85
N ILE A 126 2.13 8.69 -18.41
CA ILE A 126 2.01 7.43 -17.66
C ILE A 126 3.40 6.82 -17.53
N VAL A 127 3.74 6.44 -16.32
CA VAL A 127 5.04 5.86 -15.98
C VAL A 127 4.84 4.58 -15.18
N ASP A 128 5.81 3.69 -15.25
CA ASP A 128 5.89 2.51 -14.40
C ASP A 128 7.07 2.68 -13.43
N ILE A 129 6.79 2.51 -12.14
CA ILE A 129 7.78 2.53 -11.06
C ILE A 129 8.07 1.10 -10.65
N HIS A 130 9.35 0.76 -10.51
CA HIS A 130 9.79 -0.54 -10.02
C HIS A 130 10.45 -0.33 -8.66
N ASP A 131 9.84 -0.86 -7.61
CA ASP A 131 10.37 -0.81 -6.25
C ASP A 131 10.15 -2.15 -5.55
N ASN A 132 11.19 -2.65 -4.89
CA ASN A 132 11.17 -3.92 -4.16
C ASN A 132 10.61 -5.12 -4.95
N GLY A 133 10.92 -5.19 -6.26
CA GLY A 133 10.45 -6.25 -7.15
C GLY A 133 8.97 -6.17 -7.55
N MET A 134 8.26 -5.12 -7.12
CA MET A 134 6.89 -4.82 -7.52
C MET A 134 6.85 -3.68 -8.53
N LYS A 135 5.82 -3.73 -9.38
CA LYS A 135 5.59 -2.74 -10.43
C LYS A 135 4.35 -1.91 -10.10
N TYR A 136 4.52 -0.60 -10.00
CA TYR A 136 3.46 0.35 -9.71
C TYR A 136 3.19 1.25 -10.90
N LYS A 137 1.91 1.52 -11.16
CA LYS A 137 1.50 2.46 -12.20
C LYS A 137 1.45 3.88 -11.64
N GLY A 138 2.10 4.80 -12.32
CA GLY A 138 2.16 6.21 -12.00
C GLY A 138 1.59 7.11 -13.10
N SER A 139 1.17 8.32 -12.72
CA SER A 139 0.81 9.36 -13.66
C SER A 139 1.30 10.73 -13.21
N ILE A 140 1.86 11.49 -14.16
CA ILE A 140 2.33 12.86 -13.98
C ILE A 140 1.39 13.74 -14.79
N HIS A 141 0.71 14.69 -14.13
CA HIS A 141 -0.09 15.69 -14.83
C HIS A 141 0.83 16.75 -15.48
N ILE A 142 0.43 17.37 -16.59
CA ILE A 142 1.25 18.39 -17.29
C ILE A 142 1.70 19.52 -16.37
N SER A 143 0.86 19.94 -15.42
CA SER A 143 1.20 20.96 -14.42
C SER A 143 2.22 20.53 -13.37
N LYS A 144 2.59 19.24 -13.35
CA LYS A 144 3.55 18.61 -12.44
C LYS A 144 4.83 18.15 -13.16
N VAL A 145 5.01 18.58 -14.40
CA VAL A 145 6.22 18.31 -15.21
C VAL A 145 7.35 19.27 -14.89
N THR A 146 7.04 20.57 -14.76
CA THR A 146 7.98 21.66 -14.46
C THR A 146 7.19 22.84 -13.86
N ASN A 147 7.90 23.82 -13.29
CA ASN A 147 7.33 25.05 -12.75
C ASN A 147 6.97 26.09 -13.84
N ARG A 148 7.31 25.82 -15.12
CA ARG A 148 7.04 26.72 -16.25
C ARG A 148 5.88 26.21 -17.10
N PHE A 149 5.35 27.09 -17.95
CA PHE A 149 4.33 26.69 -18.92
C PHE A 149 4.90 25.71 -19.95
N VAL A 150 4.28 24.54 -20.07
CA VAL A 150 4.65 23.48 -21.02
C VAL A 150 3.77 23.61 -22.26
N ARG A 151 4.39 23.87 -23.42
CA ARG A 151 3.69 23.90 -24.72
C ARG A 151 3.49 22.50 -25.29
N ASP A 152 4.54 21.69 -25.27
CA ASP A 152 4.49 20.30 -25.72
C ASP A 152 5.20 19.40 -24.69
N ILE A 153 4.49 18.38 -24.25
CA ILE A 153 4.99 17.43 -23.25
C ILE A 153 6.04 16.47 -23.84
N ASN A 154 6.02 16.28 -25.16
CA ASN A 154 6.98 15.42 -25.87
C ASN A 154 8.39 16.01 -25.89
N GLU A 155 8.56 17.32 -25.65
CA GLU A 155 9.88 17.93 -25.48
C GLU A 155 10.59 17.43 -24.21
N TYR A 156 9.83 16.97 -23.22
CA TYR A 156 10.32 16.59 -21.91
C TYR A 156 10.41 15.08 -21.70
N PHE A 157 9.53 14.30 -22.36
CA PHE A 157 9.43 12.86 -22.18
C PHE A 157 9.43 12.12 -23.51
N ASN A 158 10.08 10.95 -23.50
CA ASN A 158 10.00 9.96 -24.56
C ASN A 158 9.59 8.62 -23.94
N ILE A 159 8.87 7.78 -24.69
CA ILE A 159 8.57 6.42 -24.24
C ILE A 159 9.88 5.66 -23.99
N GLY A 160 9.98 4.96 -22.87
CA GLY A 160 11.17 4.25 -22.42
C GLY A 160 12.18 5.12 -21.64
N LYS A 161 11.99 6.45 -21.56
CA LYS A 161 12.86 7.33 -20.79
C LYS A 161 12.74 7.05 -19.29
N GLN A 162 13.87 6.95 -18.60
CA GLN A 162 13.94 6.94 -17.14
C GLN A 162 13.82 8.37 -16.59
N VAL A 163 12.99 8.55 -15.58
CA VAL A 163 12.73 9.83 -14.94
C VAL A 163 12.62 9.66 -13.43
N THR A 164 13.04 10.67 -12.69
CA THR A 164 13.00 10.68 -11.22
C THR A 164 11.75 11.42 -10.77
N VAL A 165 10.89 10.74 -10.01
CA VAL A 165 9.56 11.21 -9.65
C VAL A 165 9.35 11.21 -8.15
N LYS A 166 8.66 12.23 -7.64
CA LYS A 166 8.20 12.30 -6.26
C LYS A 166 6.74 11.84 -6.19
N VAL A 167 6.44 10.97 -5.23
CA VAL A 167 5.07 10.48 -5.01
C VAL A 167 4.28 11.53 -4.24
N LEU A 168 3.09 11.91 -4.73
CA LEU A 168 2.22 12.85 -4.03
C LEU A 168 1.15 12.11 -3.23
N ASN A 169 0.32 11.33 -3.93
CA ASN A 169 -0.75 10.54 -3.35
C ASN A 169 -1.18 9.43 -4.32
N TYR A 170 -2.14 8.60 -3.89
CA TYR A 170 -2.72 7.57 -4.75
C TYR A 170 -4.10 7.98 -5.27
N ASP A 171 -4.29 7.92 -6.58
CA ASP A 171 -5.58 8.14 -7.23
C ASP A 171 -6.37 6.82 -7.31
N SER A 172 -7.36 6.67 -6.44
CA SER A 172 -8.19 5.46 -6.39
C SER A 172 -9.17 5.32 -7.55
N LEU A 173 -9.52 6.42 -8.25
CA LEU A 173 -10.41 6.39 -9.40
C LEU A 173 -9.67 5.83 -10.62
N HIS A 174 -8.46 6.32 -10.86
CA HIS A 174 -7.63 5.94 -12.01
C HIS A 174 -6.67 4.77 -11.72
N ARG A 175 -6.67 4.30 -10.47
CA ARG A 175 -5.80 3.25 -9.95
C ARG A 175 -4.32 3.48 -10.28
N SER A 176 -3.85 4.69 -9.99
CA SER A 176 -2.49 5.13 -10.31
C SER A 176 -1.95 6.07 -9.24
N TRP A 177 -0.65 6.00 -8.99
CA TRP A 177 0.03 6.98 -8.16
C TRP A 177 0.12 8.32 -8.89
N VAL A 178 -0.18 9.41 -8.19
CA VAL A 178 0.00 10.76 -8.69
C VAL A 178 1.41 11.18 -8.34
N LEU A 179 2.12 11.66 -9.36
CA LEU A 179 3.55 11.89 -9.31
C LEU A 179 3.89 13.31 -9.76
N GLU A 180 5.02 13.80 -9.26
CA GLU A 180 5.63 15.07 -9.65
C GLU A 180 7.04 14.81 -10.17
N ASN A 181 7.37 15.38 -11.33
CA ASN A 181 8.68 15.19 -11.94
C ASN A 181 9.73 16.03 -11.21
N GLN A 182 10.76 15.39 -10.65
CA GLN A 182 11.81 16.11 -9.91
C GLN A 182 12.95 16.56 -10.82
N THR A 183 13.25 15.80 -11.88
CA THR A 183 14.39 16.06 -12.78
C THR A 183 14.38 17.47 -13.41
N LEU A 184 13.21 18.08 -13.58
CA LEU A 184 13.05 19.37 -14.24
C LEU A 184 12.67 20.54 -13.31
N ILE A 185 12.57 20.29 -12.00
CA ILE A 185 12.22 21.31 -11.00
C ILE A 185 13.48 21.90 -10.35
N THR A 186 14.59 21.16 -10.34
CA THR A 186 15.84 21.56 -9.69
C THR A 186 16.77 22.42 -10.56
N ASN A 187 16.34 22.80 -11.77
CA ASN A 187 17.04 23.71 -12.70
C ASN A 187 16.19 24.96 -12.98
#